data_AF-A0A2N9F5S5-F1
#
_entry.id   AF-A0A2N9F5S5-F1
#
_cell.length_a   1.000
_cell.length_b   1.000
_cell.length_c   1.000
_cell.angle_alpha   90.00
_cell.angle_beta   90.00
_cell.angle_gamma   90.00
#
_symmetry.space_group_name_H-M   'P 1'
#
loop_
_entity.id
_entity.type
_entity.pdbx_description
1 polymer ?
#
loop_
_entity_poly.entity_id
_entity_poly.type
_entity_poly.pdbx_seq_one_letter_code
_entity_poly.pdbx_strand_id
1 'polypeptide(L)' 'MMNASDSSSLVRLNIGGKKFCTTVDTLTQREPDSMLAAMFSGRHTLCQDPEKFIAQT' A
#
# COMPACT_ATOMS: atom_id res chain seq x y z
N MET A 1 4.70 -10.49 22.66
CA MET A 1 3.42 -9.85 22.34
C MET A 1 3.75 -8.61 21.52
N MET A 2 3.58 -8.64 20.20
CA MET A 2 3.86 -7.47 19.35
C MET A 2 2.64 -6.56 19.35
N ASN A 3 2.87 -5.29 19.67
CA ASN A 3 1.87 -4.24 19.75
C ASN A 3 1.35 -3.91 18.34
N ALA A 4 0.05 -4.10 18.12
CA ALA A 4 -0.67 -3.48 17.02
C ALA A 4 -0.84 -1.97 17.31
N SER A 5 -0.97 -1.16 16.26
CA SER A 5 -1.21 0.29 16.26
C SER A 5 0.09 1.12 16.41
N ASP A 6 0.49 2.04 15.53
CA ASP A 6 -0.25 2.85 14.55
C ASP A 6 0.68 3.25 13.38
N SER A 7 0.71 2.47 12.31
CA SER A 7 1.21 2.97 11.03
C SER A 7 0.26 2.49 9.94
N SER A 8 -0.90 3.14 9.85
CA SER A 8 -1.70 3.05 8.63
C SER A 8 -0.94 3.81 7.54
N SER A 9 0.14 3.20 7.05
CA SER A 9 1.09 3.80 6.13
C SER A 9 0.33 4.28 4.90
N LEU A 10 0.42 5.58 4.62
CA LEU A 10 -0.34 6.17 3.53
C LEU A 10 0.22 5.69 2.19
N VAL A 11 -0.70 5.28 1.32
CA VAL A 11 -0.43 4.77 -0.01
C VAL A 11 -0.98 5.70 -1.06
N ARG A 12 -0.08 6.18 -1.93
CA ARG A 12 -0.44 7.02 -3.07
C ARG A 12 -0.38 6.16 -4.33
N LEU A 13 -1.52 6.00 -4.99
CA LEU A 13 -1.66 5.21 -6.23
C LEU A 13 -1.94 6.15 -7.40
N ASN A 14 -1.34 5.85 -8.56
CA ASN A 14 -1.71 6.46 -9.83
C ASN A 14 -2.35 5.39 -10.71
N ILE A 15 -3.61 5.60 -11.09
CA ILE A 15 -4.39 4.65 -11.90
C ILE A 15 -4.95 5.43 -13.09
N GLY A 16 -4.39 5.19 -14.29
CA GLY A 16 -4.81 5.88 -15.52
C GLY A 16 -4.64 7.40 -15.47
N GLY A 17 -3.66 7.91 -14.73
CA GLY A 17 -3.43 9.34 -14.52
C GLY A 17 -4.18 9.95 -13.33
N LYS A 18 -5.08 9.19 -12.68
CA LYS A 18 -5.80 9.63 -11.49
C LYS A 18 -5.06 9.22 -10.22
N LYS A 19 -4.82 10.20 -9.34
CA LYS A 19 -4.12 10.02 -8.07
C LYS A 19 -5.11 9.69 -6.95
N PHE A 20 -4.81 8.63 -6.20
CA PHE A 20 -5.57 8.20 -5.03
C PHE A 20 -4.65 8.14 -3.83
N CYS A 21 -5.17 8.49 -2.65
CA CYS A 21 -4.51 8.30 -1.38
C CYS A 21 -5.36 7.34 -0.53
N THR A 22 -4.74 6.29 -0.03
CA THR A 22 -5.38 5.26 0.81
C THR A 22 -4.38 4.77 1.85
N THR A 23 -4.68 3.70 2.58
CA THR A 23 -3.77 3.10 3.57
C THR A 23 -3.42 1.67 3.19
N VAL A 24 -2.28 1.16 3.66
CA VAL A 24 -1.90 -0.25 3.46
C VAL A 24 -3.00 -1.17 3.96
N ASP A 25 -3.60 -0.88 5.11
CA ASP A 25 -4.70 -1.65 5.68
C ASP A 25 -5.90 -1.79 4.75
N THR A 26 -6.23 -0.71 4.03
CA THR A 26 -7.33 -0.74 3.05
C THR A 26 -7.03 -1.71 1.91
N LEU A 27 -5.76 -1.79 1.49
CA LEU A 27 -5.31 -2.63 0.38
C LEU A 27 -5.06 -4.09 0.79
N THR A 28 -4.72 -4.35 2.06
CA THR A 28 -4.35 -5.69 2.55
C THR A 28 -5.43 -6.38 3.36
N GLN A 29 -6.23 -5.65 4.14
CA GLN A 29 -7.21 -6.25 5.07
C GLN A 29 -8.59 -6.45 4.45
N ARG A 30 -8.98 -5.61 3.48
CA ARG A 30 -10.31 -5.69 2.86
C ARG A 30 -10.49 -6.94 2.01
N GLU A 31 -9.48 -7.26 1.20
CA GLU A 31 -9.46 -8.46 0.36
C GLU A 31 -8.05 -9.07 0.39
N PRO A 32 -7.75 -9.95 1.38
CA PRO A 32 -6.40 -10.45 1.64
C PRO A 32 -5.84 -11.34 0.53
N ASP A 33 -6.70 -11.96 -0.28
CA ASP A 33 -6.31 -12.80 -1.42
C ASP A 33 -6.19 -12.00 -2.73
N SER A 34 -6.43 -10.68 -2.69
CA SER A 34 -6.30 -9.82 -3.87
C SER A 34 -4.83 -9.61 -4.25
N MET A 35 -4.61 -9.28 -5.52
CA MET A 35 -3.29 -8.91 -6.02
C MET A 35 -2.73 -7.67 -5.28
N LEU A 36 -3.61 -6.74 -4.88
CA LEU A 36 -3.22 -5.56 -4.11
C LEU A 36 -2.74 -5.97 -2.71
N ALA A 37 -3.45 -6.87 -2.03
CA ALA A 37 -3.00 -7.38 -0.75
C ALA A 37 -1.64 -8.07 -0.86
N ALA A 38 -1.42 -8.89 -1.90
CA ALA A 38 -0.12 -9.50 -2.15
C ALA A 38 0.99 -8.46 -2.36
N MET A 39 0.75 -7.45 -3.22
CA MET A 39 1.69 -6.38 -3.52
C MET A 39 2.05 -5.53 -2.29
N PHE A 40 1.07 -5.19 -1.45
CA PHE A 40 1.23 -4.33 -0.29
C PHE A 40 1.44 -5.09 1.02
N SER A 41 1.56 -6.43 0.99
CA SER A 41 1.88 -7.28 2.15
C SER A 41 3.31 -7.14 2.67
N GLY A 42 4.15 -6.31 2.03
CA GLY A 42 5.56 -6.14 2.37
C GLY A 42 6.49 -7.23 1.82
N ARG A 43 5.97 -8.17 1.01
CA ARG A 43 6.75 -9.27 0.41
C ARG A 43 7.29 -8.98 -0.99
N HIS A 44 6.88 -7.87 -1.60
CA HIS A 44 7.31 -7.47 -2.95
C HIS A 44 7.90 -6.06 -2.93
N THR A 45 9.08 -5.89 -3.53
CA THR A 45 9.66 -4.56 -3.78
C THR A 45 8.91 -3.94 -4.95
N LEU A 46 7.97 -3.05 -4.65
CA LEU A 46 7.25 -2.29 -5.68
C LEU A 46 8.23 -1.32 -6.34
N CYS A 47 8.24 -1.30 -7.68
CA CYS A 47 9.09 -0.42 -8.45
C CYS A 47 8.73 1.03 -8.10
N GLN A 48 9.65 1.71 -7.39
CA GLN A 48 9.49 3.07 -6.97
C GLN A 48 9.56 3.96 -8.20
N ASP A 49 8.43 4.54 -8.59
CA ASP A 49 8.47 5.62 -9.57
C ASP A 49 9.26 6.80 -8.96
N PRO A 50 10.29 7.32 -9.64
CA PRO A 50 11.16 8.39 -9.12
C PRO A 50 10.39 9.67 -8.75
N GLU A 51 9.13 9.84 -9.20
CA GLU A 51 8.24 10.93 -8.79
C GLU A 51 7.50 10.72 -7.44
N LYS A 52 7.92 9.78 -6.59
CA LYS A 52 7.37 9.57 -5.22
C LYS A 52 5.89 9.15 -5.20
N PHE A 53 5.48 8.32 -6.13
CA PHE A 53 4.18 7.64 -6.04
C PHE A 53 4.37 6.14 -5.91
N ILE A 54 4.76 5.72 -4.71
CA ILE A 54 4.32 4.44 -4.14
C ILE A 54 4.03 4.65 -2.66
N ALA A 55 3.18 3.80 -2.11
CA ALA A 55 3.06 3.55 -0.67
C ALA A 55 4.38 3.73 0.07
N GLN A 56 4.43 4.67 1.02
CA GLN A 56 5.54 4.71 1.97
C GLN A 56 5.04 5.05 3.37
N THR A 57 5.30 4.05 4.22
CA THR A 57 5.68 4.05 5.64
C THR A 57 4.80 4.78 6.64
#